data_AF-A0A239QKM4-F1
#
_entry.id   AF-A0A239QKM4-F1
#
_cell.length_a   1.000
_cell.length_b   1.000
_cell.length_c   1.000
_cell.angle_alpha   90.00
_cell.angle_beta   90.00
_cell.angle_gamma   90.00
#
_symmetry.space_group_name_H-M   'P 1'
#
loop_
_entity.id
_entity.type
_entity.pdbx_description
1 polymer ?
#
loop_
_entity_poly.entity_id
_entity_poly.type
_entity_poly.pdbx_seq_one_letter_code
_entity_poly.pdbx_strand_id
1 'polypeptide(L)'
;MTKYLLRRILHGLVSVVIVVAIVMLLIYSCLDRQLVFAMDSVYNQLGNNQKVVYQYRKWEDFGYIDYVPYAEWLQGLTSAGELKPEEATALSAIGTKAANDTEQVAEYVARFTAEYEAKGYKVMRLDAKMAKKKKVATGGQAQLFAFKDKPLLGRLWNYFTGIVSVDNIHYVQEDVGERGLTFTLHDPLYGGDKFAPAIIGNGTKYKYLLYTDNKFPFIHQNLVSLNLGKSYTVNAGVDITTSMSAPQGSYVATEITYPTGLKEKSADDLHTASYLYGSREASLVNKDRFTDDYTNVSTVKGGLSKLGYSFVIGIISVILAYLLGVPLGITMALRKDKLVDKIGTLYIIFIIAVPSLAYIFLFKAIGYSIGLPTTFNMDSNDWVMYVLPIVSLALPSAAGLMKWLRRYMIDQMNADYVKFARSGGLSEREIFTRHILKNSIIPLVHGIPGTILGAMIGAIITERVYVVPGAGNLLTKAINMYDNGAIVGVTLFYAILSITSIILGDVLMSMVDPRISFTSKAR
;
A
#
# COMPACT_ATOMS: atom_id res chain seq x y z
N MET A 1 20.98 4.49 25.49
CA MET A 1 20.05 3.82 24.56
C MET A 1 19.07 4.80 23.88
N THR A 2 18.29 5.59 24.61
CA THR A 2 17.26 6.50 24.03
C THR A 2 17.80 7.47 22.97
N LYS A 3 18.92 8.15 23.23
CA LYS A 3 19.55 9.07 22.27
C LYS A 3 19.98 8.38 20.96
N TYR A 4 20.44 7.14 21.05
CA TYR A 4 20.79 6.34 19.88
C TYR A 4 19.55 5.94 19.09
N LEU A 5 18.51 5.42 19.75
CA LEU A 5 17.26 5.04 19.10
C LEU A 5 16.59 6.23 18.42
N LEU A 6 16.52 7.38 19.09
CA LEU A 6 15.99 8.62 18.50
C LEU A 6 16.78 9.04 17.24
N ARG A 7 18.13 9.00 17.31
CA ARG A 7 18.96 9.27 16.13
C ARG A 7 18.71 8.25 15.02
N ARG A 8 18.61 6.96 15.35
CA ARG A 8 18.36 5.88 14.37
C ARG A 8 17.00 6.05 13.69
N ILE A 9 15.96 6.39 14.45
CA ILE A 9 14.62 6.70 13.94
C ILE A 9 14.69 7.91 13.00
N LEU A 10 15.35 9.01 13.41
CA LEU A 10 15.46 10.21 12.59
C LEU A 10 16.19 9.95 11.26
N HIS A 11 17.37 9.32 11.31
CA HIS A 11 18.08 8.93 10.08
C HIS A 11 17.24 7.97 9.24
N GLY A 12 16.49 7.08 9.88
CA GLY A 12 15.56 6.18 9.22
C GLY A 12 14.49 6.95 8.44
N LEU A 13 13.78 7.87 9.09
CA LEU A 13 12.77 8.70 8.45
C LEU A 13 13.35 9.50 7.27
N VAL A 14 14.53 10.11 7.44
CA VAL A 14 15.23 10.80 6.34
C VAL A 14 15.55 9.84 5.19
N SER A 15 15.96 8.61 5.49
CA SER A 15 16.26 7.59 4.48
C SER A 15 14.99 7.18 3.71
N VAL A 16 13.84 7.03 4.39
CA VAL A 16 12.54 6.79 3.71
C VAL A 16 12.25 7.92 2.72
N VAL A 17 12.38 9.17 3.16
CA VAL A 17 12.11 10.35 2.31
C VAL A 17 13.03 10.35 1.09
N ILE A 18 14.32 10.07 1.28
CA ILE A 18 15.29 10.01 0.17
C ILE A 18 14.93 8.90 -0.82
N VAL A 19 14.62 7.70 -0.34
CA VAL A 19 14.25 6.57 -1.22
C VAL A 19 13.01 6.90 -2.05
N VAL A 20 11.97 7.43 -1.42
CA VAL A 20 10.74 7.84 -2.11
C VAL A 20 11.01 8.99 -3.08
N ALA A 21 11.84 9.97 -2.70
CA ALA A 21 12.22 11.08 -3.57
C ALA A 21 12.96 10.60 -4.83
N ILE A 22 13.88 9.62 -4.69
CA ILE A 22 14.58 9.01 -5.83
C ILE A 22 13.57 8.32 -6.76
N VAL A 23 12.64 7.54 -6.21
CA VAL A 23 11.61 6.85 -7.02
C VAL A 23 10.71 7.85 -7.73
N MET A 24 10.24 8.89 -7.04
CA MET A 24 9.45 9.96 -7.66
C MET A 24 10.23 10.71 -8.73
N LEU A 25 11.52 10.98 -8.52
CA LEU A 25 12.38 11.59 -9.54
C LEU A 25 12.42 10.70 -10.77
N LEU A 26 12.78 9.41 -10.63
CA LEU A 26 12.83 8.48 -11.75
C LEU A 26 11.50 8.42 -12.53
N ILE A 27 10.38 8.35 -11.82
CA ILE A 27 9.05 8.28 -12.44
C ILE A 27 8.71 9.58 -13.17
N TYR A 28 8.85 10.72 -12.50
CA TYR A 28 8.32 11.98 -13.01
C TYR A 28 9.30 12.76 -13.88
N SER A 29 10.57 12.39 -13.94
CA SER A 29 11.55 12.97 -14.87
C SER A 29 11.94 12.04 -16.01
N CYS A 30 12.03 10.72 -15.78
CA CYS A 30 12.58 9.79 -16.77
C CYS A 30 11.51 8.99 -17.54
N LEU A 31 10.28 8.88 -17.04
CA LEU A 31 9.20 8.18 -17.75
C LEU A 31 8.31 9.15 -18.52
N ASP A 32 7.87 8.72 -19.70
CA ASP A 32 6.83 9.42 -20.44
C ASP A 32 5.50 9.30 -19.69
N ARG A 33 4.97 10.45 -19.27
CA ARG A 33 3.66 10.56 -18.60
C ARG A 33 2.47 10.15 -19.48
N GLN A 34 2.66 9.87 -20.76
CA GLN A 34 1.62 9.27 -21.60
C GLN A 34 1.42 7.77 -21.32
N LEU A 35 2.43 7.08 -20.77
CA LEU A 35 2.37 5.64 -20.53
C LEU A 35 1.29 5.23 -19.51
N VAL A 36 0.90 6.15 -18.63
CA VAL A 36 -0.22 5.93 -17.68
C VAL A 36 -1.55 5.65 -18.39
N PHE A 37 -1.69 6.03 -19.66
CA PHE A 37 -2.89 5.79 -20.46
C PHE A 37 -2.82 4.52 -21.32
N ALA A 38 -1.70 3.79 -21.31
CA ALA A 38 -1.50 2.63 -22.18
C ALA A 38 -2.61 1.57 -22.01
N MET A 39 -3.13 1.42 -20.79
CA MET A 39 -4.20 0.47 -20.45
C MET A 39 -5.56 1.16 -20.18
N ASP A 40 -5.70 2.45 -20.46
CA ASP A 40 -6.92 3.21 -20.22
C ASP A 40 -7.89 3.04 -21.41
N SER A 41 -8.96 2.26 -21.20
CA SER A 41 -9.96 2.00 -22.24
C SER A 41 -10.73 3.25 -22.66
N VAL A 42 -10.99 4.17 -21.73
CA VAL A 42 -11.69 5.43 -22.01
C VAL A 42 -10.82 6.31 -22.90
N TYR A 43 -9.56 6.51 -22.53
CA TYR A 43 -8.61 7.27 -23.34
C TYR A 43 -8.46 6.72 -24.76
N ASN A 44 -8.47 5.38 -24.90
CA ASN A 44 -8.33 4.72 -26.19
C ASN A 44 -9.58 4.84 -27.09
N GLN A 45 -10.77 4.99 -26.52
CA GLN A 45 -12.02 5.22 -27.25
C GLN A 45 -12.24 6.69 -27.63
N LEU A 46 -11.65 7.62 -26.88
CA LEU A 46 -11.74 9.04 -27.18
C LEU A 46 -10.90 9.41 -28.41
N GLY A 47 -11.43 10.36 -29.19
CA GLY A 47 -10.75 10.94 -30.35
C GLY A 47 -10.71 12.46 -30.27
N ASN A 48 -9.94 13.08 -31.18
CA ASN A 48 -9.87 14.53 -31.36
C ASN A 48 -9.57 15.30 -30.07
N ASN A 49 -10.16 16.48 -29.88
CA ASN A 49 -9.88 17.39 -28.77
C ASN A 49 -10.36 16.82 -27.43
N GLN A 50 -11.43 16.03 -27.43
CA GLN A 50 -11.93 15.37 -26.22
C GLN A 50 -10.88 14.42 -25.61
N LYS A 51 -10.10 13.74 -26.45
CA LYS A 51 -8.97 12.92 -26.00
C LYS A 51 -7.90 13.76 -25.29
N VAL A 52 -7.56 14.91 -25.87
CA VAL A 52 -6.57 15.83 -25.29
C VAL A 52 -7.08 16.40 -23.96
N VAL A 53 -8.32 16.88 -23.90
CA VAL A 53 -8.91 17.40 -22.65
C VAL A 53 -8.94 16.33 -21.56
N TYR A 54 -9.34 15.10 -21.91
CA TYR A 54 -9.32 13.98 -20.98
C TYR A 54 -7.92 13.72 -20.43
N GLN A 55 -6.90 13.78 -21.29
CA GLN A 55 -5.49 13.60 -20.91
C GLN A 55 -5.05 14.63 -19.87
N TYR A 56 -5.33 15.92 -20.11
CA TYR A 56 -4.93 16.99 -19.18
C TYR A 56 -5.69 16.91 -17.85
N ARG A 57 -6.99 16.63 -17.89
CA ARG A 57 -7.77 16.39 -16.67
C ARG A 57 -7.21 15.22 -15.86
N LYS A 58 -6.82 14.11 -16.51
CA LYS A 58 -6.21 12.98 -15.81
C LYS A 58 -4.82 13.29 -15.27
N TRP A 59 -4.03 14.08 -15.96
CA TRP A 59 -2.75 14.55 -15.42
C TRP A 59 -2.93 15.44 -14.20
N GLU A 60 -3.99 16.23 -14.12
CA GLU A 60 -4.37 16.94 -12.90
C GLU A 60 -4.80 15.98 -11.78
N ASP A 61 -5.68 15.01 -12.06
CA ASP A 61 -6.12 13.98 -11.10
C ASP A 61 -4.91 13.25 -10.47
N PHE A 62 -3.88 12.98 -11.29
CA PHE A 62 -2.63 12.33 -10.87
C PHE A 62 -1.57 13.31 -10.34
N GLY A 63 -1.90 14.60 -10.24
CA GLY A 63 -1.07 15.65 -9.64
C GLY A 63 0.16 16.05 -10.45
N TYR A 64 0.20 15.79 -11.77
CA TYR A 64 1.28 16.25 -12.66
C TYR A 64 1.18 17.73 -12.94
N ILE A 65 -0.04 18.22 -13.15
CA ILE A 65 -0.31 19.59 -13.53
C ILE A 65 -1.39 20.18 -12.65
N ASP A 66 -1.46 21.50 -12.67
CA ASP A 66 -2.66 22.27 -12.36
C ASP A 66 -3.37 22.57 -13.68
N TYR A 67 -4.68 22.37 -13.74
CA TYR A 67 -5.46 22.44 -14.98
C TYR A 67 -6.75 23.22 -14.73
N VAL A 68 -6.95 24.29 -15.50
CA VAL A 68 -8.13 25.14 -15.36
C VAL A 68 -8.88 25.18 -16.69
N PRO A 69 -10.06 24.52 -16.78
CA PRO A 69 -10.98 24.71 -17.89
C PRO A 69 -11.50 26.15 -17.95
N TYR A 70 -11.61 26.70 -19.15
CA TYR A 70 -12.22 28.02 -19.34
C TYR A 70 -13.65 28.11 -18.80
N ALA A 71 -14.44 27.04 -18.97
CA ALA A 71 -15.80 26.95 -18.45
C ALA A 71 -15.86 27.01 -16.91
N GLU A 72 -14.88 26.44 -16.22
CA GLU A 72 -14.80 26.47 -14.75
C GLU A 72 -14.43 27.88 -14.25
N TRP A 73 -13.53 28.56 -14.96
CA TRP A 73 -13.21 29.96 -14.68
C TRP A 73 -14.44 30.88 -14.83
N LEU A 74 -15.24 30.71 -15.89
CA LEU A 74 -16.50 31.45 -16.07
C LEU A 74 -17.52 31.17 -14.95
N GLN A 75 -17.60 29.92 -14.48
CA GLN A 75 -18.41 29.57 -13.32
C GLN A 75 -17.91 30.28 -12.06
N GLY A 76 -16.60 30.36 -11.86
CA GLY A 76 -16.00 31.13 -10.76
C GLY A 76 -16.42 32.61 -10.76
N LEU A 77 -16.43 33.26 -11.93
CA LEU A 77 -16.93 34.63 -12.07
C LEU A 77 -18.42 34.74 -11.75
N THR A 78 -19.20 33.73 -12.12
CA THR A 78 -20.64 33.66 -11.80
C THR A 78 -20.86 33.55 -10.29
N SER A 79 -20.10 32.69 -9.61
CA SER A 79 -20.15 32.53 -8.15
C SER A 79 -19.68 33.80 -7.41
N ALA A 80 -18.77 34.57 -7.99
CA ALA A 80 -18.33 35.86 -7.45
C ALA A 80 -19.34 37.01 -7.69
N GLY A 81 -20.40 36.77 -8.48
CA GLY A 81 -21.38 37.78 -8.85
C GLY A 81 -20.92 38.74 -9.97
N GLU A 82 -19.77 38.47 -10.61
CA GLU A 82 -19.23 39.28 -11.72
C GLU A 82 -19.93 38.98 -13.06
N LEU A 83 -20.60 37.83 -13.18
CA LEU A 83 -21.21 37.36 -14.42
C LEU A 83 -22.56 36.69 -14.13
N LYS A 84 -23.56 36.87 -15.00
CA LYS A 84 -24.83 36.13 -14.87
C LYS A 84 -24.69 34.70 -15.41
N PRO A 85 -25.40 33.69 -14.84
CA PRO A 85 -25.31 32.30 -15.31
C PRO A 85 -25.62 32.09 -16.79
N GLU A 86 -26.58 32.86 -17.33
CA GLU A 86 -26.96 32.82 -18.74
C GLU A 86 -25.84 33.34 -19.65
N GLU A 87 -25.17 34.42 -19.23
CA GLU A 87 -24.04 35.03 -19.93
C GLU A 87 -22.81 34.09 -19.90
N ALA A 88 -22.54 33.44 -18.77
CA ALA A 88 -21.49 32.41 -18.65
C ALA A 88 -21.70 31.24 -19.61
N THR A 89 -22.95 30.79 -19.75
CA THR A 89 -23.31 29.71 -20.69
C THR A 89 -23.06 30.14 -22.13
N ALA A 90 -23.45 31.36 -22.51
CA ALA A 90 -23.20 31.90 -23.84
C ALA A 90 -21.69 32.06 -24.13
N LEU A 91 -20.92 32.57 -23.17
CA LEU A 91 -19.47 32.77 -23.29
C LEU A 91 -18.68 31.45 -23.36
N SER A 92 -19.20 30.38 -22.76
CA SER A 92 -18.57 29.05 -22.82
C SER A 92 -18.61 28.44 -24.23
N ALA A 93 -19.53 28.89 -25.09
CA ALA A 93 -19.69 28.41 -26.46
C ALA A 93 -18.68 29.07 -27.42
N ILE A 94 -17.40 28.72 -27.27
CA ILE A 94 -16.33 29.26 -28.11
C ILE A 94 -16.45 28.85 -29.59
N GLY A 95 -16.02 29.73 -30.48
CA GLY A 95 -16.04 29.53 -31.92
C GLY A 95 -15.13 28.38 -32.36
N THR A 96 -15.45 27.79 -33.51
CA THR A 96 -14.69 26.65 -34.07
C THR A 96 -13.22 26.95 -34.33
N LYS A 97 -12.88 28.23 -34.52
CA LYS A 97 -11.53 28.80 -34.55
C LYS A 97 -11.56 30.11 -33.77
N ALA A 98 -10.41 30.61 -33.32
CA ALA A 98 -10.33 31.91 -32.66
C ALA A 98 -10.96 33.06 -33.48
N ALA A 99 -10.78 33.04 -34.82
CA ALA A 99 -11.39 34.03 -35.72
C ALA A 99 -12.92 33.95 -35.82
N ASN A 100 -13.53 32.88 -35.32
CA ASN A 100 -14.98 32.67 -35.34
C ASN A 100 -15.63 32.98 -33.97
N ASP A 101 -14.87 33.49 -33.01
CA ASP A 101 -15.40 33.95 -31.73
C ASP A 101 -16.23 35.22 -31.92
N THR A 102 -17.29 35.39 -31.14
CA THR A 102 -17.96 36.68 -31.03
C THR A 102 -17.03 37.67 -30.31
N GLU A 103 -17.25 38.97 -30.49
CA GLU A 103 -16.43 40.01 -29.85
C GLU A 103 -16.34 39.84 -28.33
N GLN A 104 -17.48 39.53 -27.69
CA GLN A 104 -17.55 39.24 -26.25
C GLN A 104 -16.76 37.98 -25.86
N VAL A 105 -16.84 36.90 -26.65
CA VAL A 105 -16.06 35.69 -26.38
C VAL A 105 -14.56 36.00 -26.53
N ALA A 106 -14.16 36.73 -27.56
CA ALA A 106 -12.76 37.09 -27.78
C ALA A 106 -12.20 37.94 -26.63
N GLU A 107 -12.99 38.87 -26.09
CA GLU A 107 -12.62 39.68 -24.92
C GLU A 107 -12.39 38.81 -23.67
N TYR A 108 -13.33 37.92 -23.33
CA TYR A 108 -13.18 37.06 -22.16
C TYR A 108 -12.08 36.00 -22.32
N VAL A 109 -11.87 35.49 -23.54
CA VAL A 109 -10.74 34.61 -23.85
C VAL A 109 -9.41 35.37 -23.67
N ALA A 110 -9.32 36.63 -24.09
CA ALA A 110 -8.14 37.46 -23.86
C ALA A 110 -7.94 37.75 -22.35
N ARG A 111 -9.01 38.05 -21.60
CA ARG A 111 -8.97 38.23 -20.14
C ARG A 111 -8.47 36.97 -19.43
N PHE A 112 -9.04 35.81 -19.75
CA PHE A 112 -8.60 34.51 -19.22
C PHE A 112 -7.13 34.25 -19.55
N THR A 113 -6.73 34.53 -20.80
CA THR A 113 -5.35 34.30 -21.24
C THR A 113 -4.37 35.17 -20.46
N ALA A 114 -4.62 36.48 -20.38
CA ALA A 114 -3.77 37.41 -19.67
C ALA A 114 -3.68 37.09 -18.17
N GLU A 115 -4.80 36.72 -17.54
CA GLU A 115 -4.84 36.37 -16.11
C GLU A 115 -3.97 35.14 -15.81
N TYR A 116 -4.11 34.07 -16.59
CA TYR A 116 -3.41 32.82 -16.32
C TYR A 116 -1.95 32.83 -16.78
N GLU A 117 -1.63 33.54 -17.87
CA GLU A 117 -0.23 33.77 -18.27
C GLU A 117 0.52 34.60 -17.21
N ALA A 118 -0.13 35.62 -16.62
CA ALA A 118 0.44 36.38 -15.51
C ALA A 118 0.72 35.52 -14.26
N LYS A 119 -0.09 34.47 -14.03
CA LYS A 119 0.12 33.46 -12.98
C LYS A 119 1.14 32.36 -13.37
N GLY A 120 1.70 32.43 -14.58
CA GLY A 120 2.70 31.50 -15.11
C GLY A 120 2.13 30.18 -15.64
N TYR A 121 0.86 30.16 -16.06
CA TYR A 121 0.25 29.03 -16.76
C TYR A 121 0.48 29.15 -18.26
N LYS A 122 0.40 28.02 -18.96
CA LYS A 122 0.32 27.97 -20.42
C LYS A 122 -1.15 27.84 -20.81
N VAL A 123 -1.62 28.73 -21.67
CA VAL A 123 -2.99 28.70 -22.16
C VAL A 123 -3.02 27.98 -23.51
N MET A 124 -3.92 27.01 -23.63
CA MET A 124 -4.05 26.17 -24.82
C MET A 124 -5.46 26.27 -25.38
N ARG A 125 -5.56 26.73 -26.62
CA ARG A 125 -6.77 26.67 -27.42
C ARG A 125 -6.67 25.53 -28.43
N LEU A 126 -7.63 24.61 -28.39
CA LEU A 126 -7.79 23.56 -29.38
C LEU A 126 -8.93 23.95 -30.32
N ASP A 127 -8.59 24.25 -31.58
CA ASP A 127 -9.59 24.50 -32.62
C ASP A 127 -10.43 23.26 -32.91
N ALA A 128 -11.68 23.47 -33.32
CA ALA A 128 -12.60 22.39 -33.59
C ALA A 128 -12.11 21.52 -34.77
N LYS A 129 -12.15 20.20 -34.60
CA LYS A 129 -11.88 19.21 -35.65
C LYS A 129 -13.16 18.92 -36.42
N MET A 130 -13.15 19.18 -37.73
CA MET A 130 -14.32 19.03 -38.59
C MET A 130 -14.35 17.65 -39.25
N ALA A 131 -15.48 16.95 -39.20
CA ALA A 131 -15.71 15.74 -39.99
C ALA A 131 -16.20 16.05 -41.42
N LYS A 132 -16.97 17.13 -41.57
CA LYS A 132 -17.42 17.70 -42.85
C LYS A 132 -17.46 19.23 -42.74
N LYS A 133 -17.59 19.93 -43.88
CA LYS A 133 -17.54 21.42 -43.97
C LYS A 133 -18.42 22.18 -42.95
N LYS A 134 -19.55 21.60 -42.51
CA LYS A 134 -20.46 22.18 -41.48
C LYS A 134 -20.71 21.25 -40.28
N LYS A 135 -19.97 20.15 -40.15
CA LYS A 135 -20.19 19.15 -39.07
C LYS A 135 -18.88 18.90 -38.33
N VAL A 136 -18.86 19.26 -37.05
CA VAL A 136 -17.76 18.95 -36.12
C VAL A 136 -17.67 17.43 -35.97
N ALA A 137 -16.45 16.91 -35.97
CA ALA A 137 -16.19 15.50 -35.70
C ALA A 137 -16.58 15.16 -34.25
N THR A 138 -16.96 13.92 -33.99
CA THR A 138 -17.25 13.46 -32.62
C THR A 138 -16.03 13.72 -31.71
N GLY A 139 -16.25 14.36 -30.57
CA GLY A 139 -15.17 14.78 -29.66
C GLY A 139 -14.27 15.90 -30.21
N GLY A 140 -14.60 16.49 -31.35
CA GLY A 140 -13.81 17.52 -32.03
C GLY A 140 -14.23 18.95 -31.70
N GLN A 141 -15.04 19.19 -30.68
CA GLN A 141 -15.43 20.56 -30.31
C GLN A 141 -14.22 21.40 -29.93
N ALA A 142 -14.30 22.72 -30.14
CA ALA A 142 -13.24 23.62 -29.70
C ALA A 142 -13.16 23.59 -28.16
N GLN A 143 -11.94 23.69 -27.62
CA GLN A 143 -11.68 23.66 -26.19
C GLN A 143 -10.65 24.73 -25.82
N LEU A 144 -10.79 25.32 -24.64
CA LEU A 144 -9.86 26.30 -24.09
C LEU A 144 -9.61 25.98 -22.61
N PHE A 145 -8.33 25.94 -22.23
CA PHE A 145 -7.91 25.70 -20.86
C PHE A 145 -6.52 26.26 -20.62
N ALA A 146 -6.19 26.47 -19.34
CA ALA A 146 -4.86 26.83 -18.89
C ALA A 146 -4.26 25.66 -18.09
N PHE A 147 -2.95 25.48 -18.15
CA PHE A 147 -2.27 24.47 -17.33
C PHE A 147 -0.87 24.88 -16.89
N LYS A 148 -0.41 24.32 -15.77
CA LYS A 148 0.92 24.57 -15.21
C LYS A 148 1.50 23.28 -14.61
N ASP A 149 2.72 22.92 -14.99
CA ASP A 149 3.39 21.74 -14.43
C ASP A 149 3.69 21.94 -12.94
N LYS A 150 3.37 20.95 -12.11
CA LYS A 150 3.68 20.97 -10.68
C LYS A 150 5.14 20.56 -10.47
N PRO A 151 5.96 21.37 -9.77
CA PRO A 151 7.36 21.05 -9.55
C PRO A 151 7.51 19.77 -8.71
N LEU A 152 8.53 18.96 -9.01
CA LEU A 152 8.77 17.67 -8.33
C LEU A 152 8.82 17.81 -6.80
N LEU A 153 9.49 18.86 -6.29
CA LEU A 153 9.59 19.11 -4.85
C LEU A 153 8.22 19.39 -4.22
N GLY A 154 7.35 20.14 -4.92
CA GLY A 154 5.98 20.37 -4.46
C GLY A 154 5.16 19.09 -4.43
N ARG A 155 5.35 18.19 -5.42
CA ARG A 155 4.70 16.88 -5.43
C ARG A 155 5.18 15.99 -4.29
N LEU A 156 6.49 15.97 -4.04
CA LEU A 156 7.09 15.22 -2.93
C LEU A 156 6.54 15.73 -1.59
N TRP A 157 6.50 17.04 -1.40
CA TRP A 157 5.95 17.66 -0.20
C TRP A 157 4.48 17.26 0.00
N ASN A 158 3.64 17.49 -1.01
CA ASN A 158 2.22 17.15 -0.96
C ASN A 158 1.96 15.67 -0.71
N TYR A 159 2.81 14.80 -1.28
CA TYR A 159 2.75 13.36 -1.02
C TYR A 159 2.97 13.07 0.47
N PHE A 160 4.07 13.55 1.05
CA PHE A 160 4.38 13.29 2.46
C PHE A 160 3.39 13.93 3.45
N THR A 161 2.89 15.13 3.15
CA THR A 161 1.87 15.77 3.99
C THR A 161 0.50 15.08 3.89
N GLY A 162 0.24 14.35 2.81
CA GLY A 162 -1.02 13.62 2.60
C GLY A 162 -1.06 12.21 3.18
N ILE A 163 0.07 11.67 3.67
CA ILE A 163 0.15 10.27 4.15
C ILE A 163 -0.77 10.02 5.33
N VAL A 164 -0.82 10.92 6.30
CA VAL A 164 -1.61 10.74 7.52
C VAL A 164 -2.74 11.75 7.51
N SER A 165 -3.97 11.25 7.55
CA SER A 165 -5.15 12.09 7.74
C SER A 165 -5.90 11.66 8.99
N VAL A 166 -6.28 12.63 9.81
CA VAL A 166 -7.07 12.40 11.03
C VAL A 166 -8.48 12.91 10.79
N ASP A 167 -9.45 12.04 11.05
CA ASP A 167 -10.87 12.37 10.95
C ASP A 167 -11.25 13.39 12.04
N ASN A 168 -12.18 14.28 11.71
CA ASN A 168 -12.61 15.35 12.59
C ASN A 168 -14.08 15.72 12.34
N ILE A 169 -14.73 16.30 13.35
CA ILE A 169 -16.16 16.66 13.33
C ILE A 169 -16.53 17.77 12.34
N HIS A 170 -15.54 18.36 11.66
CA HIS A 170 -15.71 19.39 10.63
C HIS A 170 -15.41 18.87 9.23
N TYR A 171 -15.30 17.55 9.05
CA TYR A 171 -15.10 16.96 7.73
C TYR A 171 -16.29 17.27 6.80
N VAL A 172 -17.50 17.01 7.29
CA VAL A 172 -18.74 17.34 6.55
C VAL A 172 -18.95 18.85 6.58
N GLN A 173 -19.19 19.49 5.42
CA GLN A 173 -19.36 20.95 5.37
C GLN A 173 -20.82 21.37 5.55
N GLU A 174 -21.74 20.47 5.23
CA GLU A 174 -23.17 20.68 5.25
C GLU A 174 -23.74 20.64 6.68
N ASP A 175 -24.97 21.12 6.84
CA ASP A 175 -25.65 21.07 8.13
C ASP A 175 -26.07 19.62 8.45
N VAL A 176 -25.44 19.04 9.46
CA VAL A 176 -25.66 17.67 9.93
C VAL A 176 -26.21 17.64 11.37
N GLY A 177 -26.78 18.76 11.84
CA GLY A 177 -27.23 18.92 13.21
C GLY A 177 -26.08 19.03 14.21
N GLU A 178 -26.26 18.48 15.41
CA GLU A 178 -25.26 18.56 16.47
C GLU A 178 -24.00 17.75 16.14
N ARG A 179 -22.91 18.47 15.84
CA ARG A 179 -21.58 17.89 15.59
C ARG A 179 -20.96 17.46 16.91
N GLY A 180 -20.37 16.27 16.93
CA GLY A 180 -19.78 15.75 18.15
C GLY A 180 -19.32 14.31 18.03
N LEU A 181 -18.68 13.84 19.10
CA LEU A 181 -18.29 12.46 19.29
C LEU A 181 -19.12 11.88 20.44
N THR A 182 -19.81 10.79 20.19
CA THR A 182 -20.62 10.09 21.18
C THR A 182 -19.94 8.78 21.53
N PHE A 183 -19.60 8.60 22.80
CA PHE A 183 -19.14 7.31 23.32
C PHE A 183 -20.34 6.48 23.79
N THR A 184 -20.34 5.20 23.42
CA THR A 184 -21.31 4.22 23.92
C THR A 184 -20.59 2.96 24.39
N LEU A 185 -21.11 2.32 25.44
CA LEU A 185 -20.67 0.98 25.87
C LEU A 185 -21.36 -0.14 25.08
N HIS A 186 -22.50 0.18 24.44
CA HIS A 186 -23.30 -0.77 23.70
C HIS A 186 -23.58 -0.19 22.32
N ASP A 187 -22.95 -0.77 21.30
CA ASP A 187 -23.08 -0.33 19.92
C ASP A 187 -24.54 -0.48 19.42
N PRO A 188 -25.17 0.62 18.91
CA PRO A 188 -26.49 0.57 18.30
C PRO A 188 -26.61 -0.43 17.15
N LEU A 189 -25.53 -0.72 16.41
CA LEU A 189 -25.53 -1.71 15.32
C LEU A 189 -25.81 -3.14 15.83
N TYR A 190 -25.53 -3.41 17.10
CA TYR A 190 -25.83 -4.69 17.75
C TYR A 190 -27.13 -4.64 18.56
N GLY A 191 -28.01 -3.67 18.28
CA GLY A 191 -29.30 -3.51 18.97
C GLY A 191 -29.20 -2.87 20.36
N GLY A 192 -28.01 -2.43 20.80
CA GLY A 192 -27.82 -1.73 22.07
C GLY A 192 -27.76 -2.61 23.34
N ASP A 193 -27.90 -3.93 23.21
CA ASP A 193 -27.86 -4.85 24.36
C ASP A 193 -26.48 -5.51 24.56
N LYS A 194 -25.70 -5.64 23.47
CA LYS A 194 -24.37 -6.28 23.52
C LYS A 194 -23.32 -5.29 23.98
N PHE A 195 -22.52 -5.66 24.99
CA PHE A 195 -21.33 -4.89 25.37
C PHE A 195 -20.36 -4.84 24.18
N ALA A 196 -20.28 -3.67 23.56
CA ALA A 196 -19.48 -3.39 22.38
C ALA A 196 -19.17 -1.89 22.39
N PRO A 197 -18.13 -1.45 23.12
CA PRO A 197 -17.76 -0.06 23.17
C PRO A 197 -17.47 0.52 21.80
N ALA A 198 -18.01 1.70 21.52
CA ALA A 198 -17.80 2.42 20.26
C ALA A 198 -17.76 3.94 20.46
N ILE A 199 -17.05 4.62 19.56
CA ILE A 199 -17.04 6.07 19.40
C ILE A 199 -17.67 6.38 18.05
N ILE A 200 -18.82 7.05 18.09
CA ILE A 200 -19.62 7.42 16.94
C ILE A 200 -19.44 8.92 16.69
N GLY A 201 -19.06 9.30 15.48
CA GLY A 201 -18.90 10.68 15.06
C GLY A 201 -20.13 11.20 14.32
N ASN A 202 -20.44 12.48 14.54
CA ASN A 202 -21.31 13.25 13.67
C ASN A 202 -20.55 14.48 13.13
N GLY A 203 -20.66 14.72 11.82
CA GLY A 203 -19.82 15.67 11.08
C GLY A 203 -18.43 15.13 10.67
N THR A 204 -18.16 13.85 10.91
CA THR A 204 -16.91 13.14 10.57
C THR A 204 -16.99 12.46 9.20
N LYS A 205 -15.86 12.00 8.67
CA LYS A 205 -15.83 11.21 7.43
C LYS A 205 -16.47 9.83 7.64
N TYR A 206 -16.12 9.17 8.74
CA TYR A 206 -16.68 7.87 9.12
C TYR A 206 -17.66 8.02 10.27
N LYS A 207 -18.76 7.25 10.24
CA LYS A 207 -19.74 7.24 11.34
C LYS A 207 -19.14 6.63 12.60
N TYR A 208 -18.44 5.50 12.47
CA TYR A 208 -17.77 4.82 13.57
C TYR A 208 -16.27 5.10 13.51
N LEU A 209 -15.73 5.78 14.53
CA LEU A 209 -14.30 6.15 14.57
C LEU A 209 -13.46 5.12 15.32
N LEU A 210 -14.05 4.47 16.32
CA LEU A 210 -13.47 3.40 17.11
C LEU A 210 -14.59 2.43 17.47
N TYR A 211 -14.39 1.14 17.32
CA TYR A 211 -15.41 0.14 17.66
C TYR A 211 -14.77 -1.19 18.02
N THR A 212 -15.50 -2.02 18.75
CA THR A 212 -15.08 -3.37 19.13
C THR A 212 -16.01 -4.41 18.55
N ASP A 213 -15.45 -5.49 18.02
CA ASP A 213 -16.21 -6.64 17.56
C ASP A 213 -15.51 -7.96 17.96
N ASN A 214 -16.03 -9.09 17.46
CA ASN A 214 -15.47 -10.41 17.76
C ASN A 214 -14.36 -10.84 16.77
N LYS A 215 -13.90 -9.96 15.88
CA LYS A 215 -12.86 -10.24 14.88
C LYS A 215 -11.54 -9.66 15.38
N PHE A 216 -10.48 -10.46 15.37
CA PHE A 216 -9.15 -9.96 15.75
C PHE A 216 -8.57 -9.04 14.64
N PRO A 217 -7.98 -7.88 14.97
CA PRO A 217 -7.86 -7.30 16.32
C PRO A 217 -9.21 -6.82 16.86
N PHE A 218 -9.55 -7.16 18.12
CA PHE A 218 -10.89 -6.88 18.69
C PHE A 218 -11.24 -5.38 18.82
N ILE A 219 -10.27 -4.49 18.57
CA ILE A 219 -10.44 -3.05 18.58
C ILE A 219 -10.06 -2.53 17.19
N HIS A 220 -11.00 -1.85 16.55
CA HIS A 220 -10.88 -1.30 15.22
C HIS A 220 -11.00 0.22 15.25
N GLN A 221 -10.37 0.89 14.28
CA GLN A 221 -10.35 2.35 14.22
C GLN A 221 -10.45 2.85 12.77
N ASN A 222 -11.23 3.91 12.58
CA ASN A 222 -11.31 4.71 11.36
C ASN A 222 -10.86 6.18 11.57
N LEU A 223 -10.41 6.52 12.79
CA LEU A 223 -9.99 7.87 13.16
C LEU A 223 -8.75 8.35 12.40
N VAL A 224 -7.77 7.49 12.21
CA VAL A 224 -6.51 7.79 11.53
C VAL A 224 -6.42 6.94 10.28
N SER A 225 -6.41 7.58 9.13
CA SER A 225 -6.20 6.92 7.83
C SER A 225 -4.78 7.15 7.35
N LEU A 226 -4.16 6.08 6.85
CA LEU A 226 -2.91 6.13 6.10
C LEU A 226 -3.26 6.13 4.61
N ASN A 227 -2.81 7.13 3.87
CA ASN A 227 -3.02 7.25 2.43
C ASN A 227 -1.67 7.13 1.73
N LEU A 228 -1.37 5.95 1.18
CA LEU A 228 -0.10 5.73 0.49
C LEU A 228 -0.12 6.26 -0.95
N GLY A 229 -1.25 6.79 -1.39
CA GLY A 229 -1.49 7.31 -2.73
C GLY A 229 -2.58 6.51 -3.43
N LYS A 230 -3.22 7.12 -4.42
CA LYS A 230 -4.22 6.44 -5.25
C LYS A 230 -3.55 5.74 -6.42
N SER A 231 -4.01 4.52 -6.72
CA SER A 231 -3.63 3.80 -7.92
C SER A 231 -4.14 4.55 -9.17
N TYR A 232 -3.29 4.63 -10.20
CA TYR A 232 -3.63 5.30 -11.46
C TYR A 232 -4.30 4.33 -12.44
N THR A 233 -3.86 3.07 -12.49
CA THR A 233 -4.29 2.12 -13.52
C THR A 233 -4.71 0.76 -12.97
N VAL A 234 -4.01 0.18 -12.00
CA VAL A 234 -4.27 -1.19 -11.50
C VAL A 234 -5.64 -1.30 -10.83
N ASN A 235 -5.93 -0.37 -9.92
CA ASN A 235 -7.17 -0.19 -9.18
C ASN A 235 -7.51 1.32 -9.18
N ALA A 236 -7.76 1.88 -10.36
CA ALA A 236 -7.85 3.33 -10.57
C ALA A 236 -8.70 4.04 -9.50
N GLY A 237 -8.12 5.04 -8.83
CA GLY A 237 -8.77 5.85 -7.81
C GLY A 237 -8.80 5.26 -6.39
N VAL A 238 -8.43 3.99 -6.21
CA VAL A 238 -8.38 3.31 -4.90
C VAL A 238 -7.02 3.56 -4.24
N ASP A 239 -7.01 3.84 -2.93
CA ASP A 239 -5.76 3.99 -2.18
C ASP A 239 -4.97 2.66 -2.11
N ILE A 240 -3.65 2.76 -2.12
CA ILE A 240 -2.77 1.59 -2.06
C ILE A 240 -2.90 0.87 -0.71
N THR A 241 -3.13 1.58 0.39
CA THR A 241 -3.39 0.94 1.70
C THR A 241 -4.58 0.01 1.62
N THR A 242 -5.73 0.50 1.14
CA THR A 242 -6.95 -0.29 0.94
C THR A 242 -6.70 -1.44 -0.02
N SER A 243 -5.97 -1.22 -1.12
CA SER A 243 -5.64 -2.29 -2.08
C SER A 243 -4.81 -3.42 -1.46
N MET A 244 -4.02 -3.13 -0.42
CA MET A 244 -3.18 -4.08 0.29
C MET A 244 -3.90 -4.76 1.47
N SER A 245 -4.72 -4.01 2.20
CA SER A 245 -5.33 -4.41 3.48
C SER A 245 -6.78 -4.87 3.38
N ALA A 246 -7.49 -4.57 2.29
CA ALA A 246 -8.88 -4.99 2.12
C ALA A 246 -8.99 -6.53 1.97
N PRO A 247 -10.01 -7.16 2.57
CA PRO A 247 -10.25 -8.59 2.43
C PRO A 247 -10.60 -8.94 0.97
N GLN A 248 -10.40 -10.21 0.61
CA GLN A 248 -10.59 -10.71 -0.75
C GLN A 248 -11.56 -11.90 -0.75
N GLY A 249 -11.95 -12.38 -1.92
CA GLY A 249 -12.82 -13.55 -2.05
C GLY A 249 -14.30 -13.22 -2.16
N SER A 250 -15.11 -14.27 -2.07
CA SER A 250 -16.56 -14.18 -2.12
C SER A 250 -17.13 -13.40 -0.94
N TYR A 251 -18.24 -12.69 -1.20
CA TYR A 251 -18.98 -11.95 -0.18
C TYR A 251 -19.56 -12.90 0.87
N VAL A 252 -19.47 -12.47 2.13
CA VAL A 252 -20.06 -13.22 3.25
C VAL A 252 -21.30 -12.47 3.69
N ALA A 253 -22.46 -12.92 3.22
CA ALA A 253 -23.73 -12.30 3.56
C ALA A 253 -24.29 -12.87 4.87
N THR A 254 -24.47 -12.01 5.86
CA THR A 254 -25.09 -12.32 7.16
C THR A 254 -26.37 -11.51 7.32
N GLU A 255 -27.26 -11.96 8.20
CA GLU A 255 -28.39 -11.10 8.60
C GLU A 255 -27.82 -9.91 9.39
N ILE A 256 -28.06 -8.70 8.91
CA ILE A 256 -27.65 -7.46 9.56
C ILE A 256 -28.88 -6.58 9.82
N THR A 257 -28.82 -5.78 10.90
CA THR A 257 -29.84 -4.78 11.21
C THR A 257 -29.28 -3.41 10.86
N TYR A 258 -29.89 -2.74 9.89
CA TYR A 258 -29.49 -1.40 9.47
C TYR A 258 -29.96 -0.32 10.46
N PRO A 259 -29.42 0.91 10.39
CA PRO A 259 -29.80 2.01 11.28
C PRO A 259 -31.31 2.32 11.35
N THR A 260 -32.07 2.03 10.29
CA THR A 260 -33.54 2.19 10.27
C THR A 260 -34.29 1.08 11.03
N GLY A 261 -33.60 0.02 11.46
CA GLY A 261 -34.18 -1.20 12.01
C GLY A 261 -34.50 -2.28 10.97
N LEU A 262 -34.30 -2.00 9.68
CA LEU A 262 -34.48 -2.98 8.60
C LEU A 262 -33.49 -4.15 8.77
N LYS A 263 -34.00 -5.38 8.75
CA LYS A 263 -33.19 -6.60 8.75
C LYS A 263 -33.14 -7.20 7.36
N GLU A 264 -31.93 -7.40 6.84
CA GLU A 264 -31.71 -7.99 5.52
C GLU A 264 -30.43 -8.82 5.55
N LYS A 265 -30.37 -9.85 4.70
CA LYS A 265 -29.15 -10.60 4.47
C LYS A 265 -28.25 -9.81 3.52
N SER A 266 -27.20 -9.18 4.05
CA SER A 266 -26.25 -8.37 3.29
C SER A 266 -24.81 -8.71 3.70
N ALA A 267 -23.86 -8.39 2.82
CA ALA A 267 -22.44 -8.47 3.13
C ALA A 267 -21.87 -7.11 3.61
N ASP A 268 -22.73 -6.12 3.85
CA ASP A 268 -22.30 -4.77 4.22
C ASP A 268 -21.65 -4.74 5.60
N ASP A 269 -20.54 -3.99 5.71
CA ASP A 269 -19.85 -3.69 6.94
C ASP A 269 -20.24 -2.29 7.42
N LEU A 270 -21.28 -2.23 8.26
CA LEU A 270 -21.86 -0.97 8.74
C LEU A 270 -20.89 -0.12 9.58
N HIS A 271 -19.85 -0.73 10.17
CA HIS A 271 -18.81 0.00 10.88
C HIS A 271 -17.88 0.80 9.96
N THR A 272 -17.90 0.52 8.66
CA THR A 272 -17.13 1.26 7.65
C THR A 272 -17.92 2.38 6.96
N ALA A 273 -19.14 2.65 7.44
CA ALA A 273 -20.03 3.67 6.90
C ALA A 273 -19.35 5.04 6.84
N SER A 274 -19.26 5.59 5.63
CA SER A 274 -18.67 6.89 5.33
C SER A 274 -19.69 7.86 4.75
N TYR A 275 -19.52 9.13 5.06
CA TYR A 275 -20.42 10.21 4.64
C TYR A 275 -20.33 10.45 3.14
N LEU A 276 -21.49 10.53 2.48
CA LEU A 276 -21.63 10.94 1.10
C LEU A 276 -22.82 11.88 0.98
N TYR A 277 -22.59 13.15 0.67
CA TYR A 277 -23.63 14.17 0.64
C TYR A 277 -24.83 13.78 -0.25
N GLY A 278 -26.03 13.82 0.32
CA GLY A 278 -27.30 13.54 -0.36
C GLY A 278 -27.47 12.07 -0.76
N SER A 279 -26.59 11.17 -0.33
CA SER A 279 -26.62 9.77 -0.75
C SER A 279 -27.86 9.02 -0.25
N ARG A 280 -28.41 9.44 0.90
CA ARG A 280 -29.62 8.84 1.47
C ARG A 280 -30.83 9.08 0.58
N GLU A 281 -31.07 10.32 0.17
CA GLU A 281 -32.22 10.67 -0.69
C GLU A 281 -31.98 10.32 -2.17
N ALA A 282 -30.73 10.10 -2.57
CA ALA A 282 -30.40 9.70 -3.94
C ALA A 282 -30.88 8.28 -4.31
N SER A 283 -31.21 7.43 -3.34
CA SER A 283 -31.65 6.05 -3.58
C SER A 283 -32.69 5.60 -2.57
N LEU A 284 -33.79 5.00 -3.06
CA LEU A 284 -34.82 4.39 -2.20
C LEU A 284 -34.22 3.33 -1.26
N VAL A 285 -33.25 2.54 -1.75
CA VAL A 285 -32.55 1.52 -0.94
C VAL A 285 -31.79 2.16 0.21
N ASN A 286 -31.14 3.31 -0.02
CA ASN A 286 -30.41 4.01 1.04
C ASN A 286 -31.37 4.63 2.05
N LYS A 287 -32.52 5.13 1.60
CA LYS A 287 -33.58 5.66 2.46
C LYS A 287 -34.18 4.61 3.39
N ASP A 288 -34.35 3.38 2.89
CA ASP A 288 -34.86 2.26 3.67
C ASP A 288 -33.82 1.67 4.64
N ARG A 289 -32.53 1.82 4.34
CA ARG A 289 -31.41 1.29 5.16
C ARG A 289 -30.85 2.31 6.15
N PHE A 290 -30.66 3.57 5.76
CA PHE A 290 -29.90 4.55 6.54
C PHE A 290 -30.77 5.73 7.00
N THR A 291 -30.50 6.21 8.21
CA THR A 291 -31.18 7.38 8.80
C THR A 291 -30.48 8.70 8.45
N ASP A 292 -29.23 8.63 7.98
CA ASP A 292 -28.39 9.75 7.58
C ASP A 292 -27.58 9.42 6.31
N ASP A 293 -26.74 10.35 5.86
CA ASP A 293 -25.93 10.25 4.64
C ASP A 293 -24.65 9.40 4.80
N TYR A 294 -24.51 8.64 5.90
CA TYR A 294 -23.41 7.67 6.07
C TYR A 294 -23.75 6.33 5.39
N THR A 295 -24.00 6.37 4.09
CA THR A 295 -24.53 5.23 3.34
C THR A 295 -23.45 4.43 2.59
N ASN A 296 -22.23 4.97 2.48
CA ASN A 296 -21.16 4.32 1.72
C ASN A 296 -20.37 3.38 2.63
N VAL A 297 -20.67 2.08 2.50
CA VAL A 297 -20.13 0.99 3.31
C VAL A 297 -19.26 0.05 2.47
N SER A 298 -18.20 -0.49 3.09
CA SER A 298 -17.44 -1.61 2.54
C SER A 298 -18.20 -2.91 2.73
N THR A 299 -17.74 -3.98 2.08
CA THR A 299 -18.34 -5.30 2.16
C THR A 299 -17.38 -6.32 2.77
N VAL A 300 -17.94 -7.20 3.59
CA VAL A 300 -17.25 -8.33 4.21
C VAL A 300 -17.03 -9.42 3.17
N LYS A 301 -15.78 -9.87 3.05
CA LYS A 301 -15.37 -10.98 2.20
C LYS A 301 -14.70 -12.07 3.02
N GLY A 302 -14.78 -13.31 2.56
CA GLY A 302 -14.35 -14.49 3.33
C GLY A 302 -12.84 -14.71 3.37
N GLY A 303 -12.10 -14.20 2.39
CA GLY A 303 -10.66 -14.36 2.27
C GLY A 303 -9.85 -13.25 2.93
N LEU A 304 -8.58 -13.54 3.18
CA LEU A 304 -7.64 -12.60 3.76
C LEU A 304 -7.32 -11.45 2.79
N SER A 305 -6.75 -10.37 3.32
CA SER A 305 -6.16 -9.32 2.50
C SER A 305 -4.90 -9.81 1.78
N LYS A 306 -4.41 -9.02 0.81
CA LYS A 306 -3.16 -9.34 0.10
C LYS A 306 -2.00 -9.47 1.07
N LEU A 307 -1.90 -8.53 2.01
CA LEU A 307 -0.93 -8.59 3.10
C LEU A 307 -1.16 -9.80 4.00
N GLY A 308 -2.41 -10.13 4.31
CA GLY A 308 -2.77 -11.28 5.13
C GLY A 308 -2.28 -12.60 4.53
N TYR A 309 -2.56 -12.87 3.25
CA TYR A 309 -2.08 -14.09 2.58
C TYR A 309 -0.55 -14.15 2.55
N SER A 310 0.12 -13.08 2.13
CA SER A 310 1.59 -12.99 2.11
C SER A 310 2.19 -13.23 3.49
N PHE A 311 1.62 -12.59 4.52
CA PHE A 311 2.09 -12.72 5.88
C PHE A 311 1.93 -14.14 6.41
N VAL A 312 0.79 -14.80 6.17
CA VAL A 312 0.55 -16.18 6.62
C VAL A 312 1.55 -17.16 6.00
N ILE A 313 1.71 -17.16 4.67
CA ILE A 313 2.71 -18.05 4.04
C ILE A 313 4.13 -17.69 4.48
N GLY A 314 4.43 -16.40 4.62
CA GLY A 314 5.75 -15.92 4.97
C GLY A 314 6.14 -16.26 6.40
N ILE A 315 5.27 -15.98 7.38
CA ILE A 315 5.58 -16.20 8.80
C ILE A 315 5.71 -17.69 9.12
N ILE A 316 4.87 -18.54 8.54
CA ILE A 316 4.99 -20.01 8.73
C ILE A 316 6.28 -20.50 8.07
N SER A 317 6.64 -19.96 6.90
CA SER A 317 7.92 -20.28 6.25
C SER A 317 9.13 -19.85 7.06
N VAL A 318 9.06 -18.68 7.69
CA VAL A 318 10.10 -18.18 8.60
C VAL A 318 10.24 -19.12 9.79
N ILE A 319 9.15 -19.46 10.47
CA ILE A 319 9.16 -20.39 11.61
C ILE A 319 9.81 -21.71 11.20
N LEU A 320 9.37 -22.30 10.08
CA LEU A 320 9.92 -23.56 9.58
C LEU A 320 11.40 -23.43 9.19
N ALA A 321 11.80 -22.31 8.58
CA ALA A 321 13.19 -22.05 8.23
C ALA A 321 14.09 -21.95 9.47
N TYR A 322 13.66 -21.32 10.55
CA TYR A 322 14.42 -21.27 11.80
C TYR A 322 14.44 -22.63 12.50
N LEU A 323 13.32 -23.36 12.54
CA LEU A 323 13.24 -24.70 13.14
C LEU A 323 14.16 -25.70 12.45
N LEU A 324 14.37 -25.58 11.14
CA LEU A 324 15.28 -26.46 10.39
C LEU A 324 16.70 -25.89 10.34
N GLY A 325 16.84 -24.62 9.95
CA GLY A 325 18.10 -24.01 9.61
C GLY A 325 19.02 -23.77 10.80
N VAL A 326 18.47 -23.42 11.97
CA VAL A 326 19.28 -23.18 13.18
C VAL A 326 19.86 -24.50 13.71
N PRO A 327 19.08 -25.57 13.98
CA PRO A 327 19.65 -26.85 14.42
C PRO A 327 20.63 -27.45 13.41
N LEU A 328 20.31 -27.39 12.11
CA LEU A 328 21.22 -27.88 11.07
C LEU A 328 22.52 -27.06 11.00
N GLY A 329 22.44 -25.73 11.09
CA GLY A 329 23.63 -24.87 11.15
C GLY A 329 24.53 -25.16 12.35
N ILE A 330 23.93 -25.38 13.53
CA ILE A 330 24.65 -25.76 14.76
C ILE A 330 25.33 -27.11 14.59
N THR A 331 24.60 -28.11 14.10
CA THR A 331 25.15 -29.48 13.93
C THR A 331 26.25 -29.54 12.87
N MET A 332 26.15 -28.75 11.80
CA MET A 332 27.22 -28.59 10.80
C MET A 332 28.48 -28.00 11.43
N ALA A 333 28.36 -26.96 12.26
CA ALA A 333 29.52 -26.36 12.93
C ALA A 333 30.16 -27.30 13.96
N LEU A 334 29.36 -28.01 14.75
CA LEU A 334 29.85 -28.99 15.74
C LEU A 334 30.57 -30.16 15.08
N ARG A 335 30.15 -30.55 13.87
CA ARG A 335 30.73 -31.65 13.09
C ARG A 335 31.49 -31.14 11.87
N LYS A 336 32.22 -30.03 12.05
CA LYS A 336 33.02 -29.40 10.99
C LYS A 336 33.87 -30.44 10.25
N ASP A 337 33.84 -30.38 8.92
CA ASP A 337 34.56 -31.25 7.98
C ASP A 337 34.16 -32.74 8.02
N LYS A 338 33.11 -33.11 8.79
CA LYS A 338 32.53 -34.45 8.81
C LYS A 338 31.33 -34.55 7.85
N LEU A 339 30.72 -35.74 7.78
CA LEU A 339 29.65 -36.06 6.83
C LEU A 339 28.46 -35.08 6.90
N VAL A 340 27.98 -34.74 8.10
CA VAL A 340 26.84 -33.81 8.29
C VAL A 340 27.15 -32.44 7.70
N ASP A 341 28.36 -31.93 7.93
CA ASP A 341 28.82 -30.67 7.39
C ASP A 341 28.96 -30.70 5.86
N LYS A 342 29.50 -31.78 5.31
CA LYS A 342 29.63 -31.96 3.85
C LYS A 342 28.27 -32.03 3.16
N ILE A 343 27.31 -32.79 3.71
CA ILE A 343 25.94 -32.90 3.16
C ILE A 343 25.22 -31.55 3.25
N GLY A 344 25.28 -30.88 4.41
CA GLY A 344 24.66 -29.57 4.57
C GLY A 344 25.29 -28.52 3.64
N THR A 345 26.61 -28.59 3.41
CA THR A 345 27.31 -27.71 2.48
C THR A 345 26.89 -27.98 1.04
N LEU A 346 26.75 -29.24 0.63
CA LEU A 346 26.21 -29.61 -0.68
C LEU A 346 24.79 -29.04 -0.87
N TYR A 347 23.92 -29.17 0.13
CA TYR A 347 22.58 -28.61 0.12
C TYR A 347 22.60 -27.07 -0.01
N ILE A 348 23.41 -26.38 0.77
CA ILE A 348 23.56 -24.92 0.70
C ILE A 348 24.03 -24.49 -0.69
N ILE A 349 25.04 -25.18 -1.25
CA ILE A 349 25.56 -24.90 -2.59
C ILE A 349 24.47 -25.10 -3.64
N PHE A 350 23.73 -26.22 -3.56
CA PHE A 350 22.62 -26.51 -4.47
C PHE A 350 21.57 -25.38 -4.45
N ILE A 351 21.10 -24.98 -3.27
CA ILE A 351 20.10 -23.91 -3.12
C ILE A 351 20.60 -22.56 -3.66
N ILE A 352 21.87 -22.22 -3.44
CA ILE A 352 22.44 -20.94 -3.88
C ILE A 352 22.70 -20.95 -5.40
N ALA A 353 23.11 -22.08 -5.96
CA ALA A 353 23.46 -22.21 -7.37
C ALA A 353 22.21 -22.32 -8.27
N VAL A 354 21.15 -22.95 -7.78
CA VAL A 354 19.93 -23.18 -8.55
C VAL A 354 19.00 -21.96 -8.47
N PRO A 355 18.54 -21.40 -9.62
CA PRO A 355 17.59 -20.30 -9.62
C PRO A 355 16.32 -20.63 -8.84
N SER A 356 15.75 -19.63 -8.14
CA SER A 356 14.60 -19.86 -7.26
C SER A 356 13.40 -20.48 -7.93
N LEU A 357 13.17 -20.09 -9.18
CA LEU A 357 12.09 -20.61 -9.99
C LEU A 357 12.18 -22.13 -10.20
N ALA A 358 13.40 -22.67 -10.35
CA ALA A 358 13.59 -24.10 -10.66
C ALA A 358 13.19 -24.99 -9.47
N TYR A 359 13.61 -24.68 -8.25
CA TYR A 359 13.18 -25.49 -7.10
C TYR A 359 11.70 -25.25 -6.74
N ILE A 360 11.12 -24.07 -7.02
CA ILE A 360 9.68 -23.85 -6.86
C ILE A 360 8.89 -24.78 -7.79
N PHE A 361 9.29 -24.88 -9.07
CA PHE A 361 8.66 -25.83 -9.99
C PHE A 361 8.94 -27.29 -9.63
N LEU A 362 10.12 -27.61 -9.09
CA LEU A 362 10.42 -28.94 -8.57
C LEU A 362 9.45 -29.33 -7.44
N PHE A 363 9.28 -28.47 -6.43
CA PHE A 363 8.36 -28.73 -5.32
C PHE A 363 6.90 -28.76 -5.80
N LYS A 364 6.53 -27.91 -6.76
CA LYS A 364 5.22 -27.95 -7.40
C LYS A 364 4.97 -29.29 -8.11
N ALA A 365 5.95 -29.82 -8.85
CA ALA A 365 5.85 -31.10 -9.54
C ALA A 365 5.78 -32.29 -8.57
N ILE A 366 6.60 -32.28 -7.51
CA ILE A 366 6.53 -33.29 -6.45
C ILE A 366 5.16 -33.24 -5.79
N GLY A 367 4.68 -32.05 -5.40
CA GLY A 367 3.37 -31.85 -4.80
C GLY A 367 2.23 -32.38 -5.67
N TYR A 368 2.28 -32.07 -6.98
CA TYR A 368 1.34 -32.61 -7.96
C TYR A 368 1.31 -34.15 -7.96
N SER A 369 2.49 -34.79 -7.97
CA SER A 369 2.61 -36.25 -8.04
C SER A 369 2.03 -36.98 -6.82
N ILE A 370 1.93 -36.31 -5.68
CA ILE A 370 1.36 -36.85 -4.44
C ILE A 370 -0.05 -36.30 -4.14
N GLY A 371 -0.67 -35.58 -5.09
CA GLY A 371 -2.04 -35.09 -4.98
C GLY A 371 -2.23 -33.80 -4.18
N LEU A 372 -1.17 -33.03 -3.92
CA LEU A 372 -1.30 -31.73 -3.24
C LEU A 372 -1.82 -30.63 -4.19
N PRO A 373 -2.62 -29.66 -3.70
CA PRO A 373 -3.03 -28.50 -4.48
C PRO A 373 -1.81 -27.69 -4.92
N THR A 374 -1.68 -27.48 -6.22
CA THR A 374 -0.55 -26.73 -6.82
C THR A 374 -0.88 -25.28 -7.12
N THR A 375 -2.11 -24.86 -6.82
CA THR A 375 -2.62 -23.50 -6.98
C THR A 375 -3.54 -23.17 -5.82
N PHE A 376 -3.55 -21.90 -5.43
CA PHE A 376 -4.49 -21.36 -4.47
C PHE A 376 -5.89 -21.25 -5.06
N ASN A 377 -6.89 -21.59 -4.25
CA ASN A 377 -8.29 -21.26 -4.51
C ASN A 377 -8.81 -20.47 -3.32
N MET A 378 -9.15 -19.21 -3.53
CA MET A 378 -9.57 -18.29 -2.49
C MET A 378 -10.95 -18.61 -1.90
N ASP A 379 -11.78 -19.35 -2.64
CA ASP A 379 -13.11 -19.79 -2.18
C ASP A 379 -13.08 -21.16 -1.49
N SER A 380 -11.89 -21.77 -1.38
CA SER A 380 -11.69 -23.01 -0.65
C SER A 380 -11.02 -22.75 0.71
N ASN A 381 -11.52 -23.43 1.74
CA ASN A 381 -10.96 -23.40 3.10
C ASN A 381 -9.88 -24.46 3.33
N ASP A 382 -9.36 -25.09 2.27
CA ASP A 382 -8.37 -26.15 2.38
C ASP A 382 -6.98 -25.61 2.73
N TRP A 383 -6.56 -25.78 3.98
CA TRP A 383 -5.25 -25.34 4.46
C TRP A 383 -4.07 -26.04 3.75
N VAL A 384 -4.30 -27.17 3.08
CA VAL A 384 -3.25 -27.93 2.37
C VAL A 384 -2.66 -27.11 1.21
N MET A 385 -3.42 -26.16 0.64
CA MET A 385 -2.91 -25.28 -0.44
C MET A 385 -1.76 -24.37 0.01
N TYR A 386 -1.58 -24.16 1.32
CA TYR A 386 -0.49 -23.36 1.87
C TYR A 386 0.85 -24.13 1.93
N VAL A 387 0.82 -25.47 1.90
CA VAL A 387 2.00 -26.32 2.12
C VAL A 387 3.09 -26.07 1.09
N LEU A 388 2.76 -26.12 -0.21
CA LEU A 388 3.76 -25.98 -1.27
C LEU A 388 4.41 -24.59 -1.34
N PRO A 389 3.66 -23.46 -1.22
CA PRO A 389 4.26 -22.14 -1.05
C PRO A 389 5.18 -22.05 0.17
N ILE A 390 4.77 -22.62 1.31
CA ILE A 390 5.56 -22.58 2.54
C ILE A 390 6.86 -23.35 2.38
N VAL A 391 6.82 -24.57 1.87
CA VAL A 391 8.02 -25.39 1.63
C VAL A 391 8.98 -24.68 0.67
N SER A 392 8.45 -24.07 -0.39
CA SER A 392 9.21 -23.34 -1.40
C SER A 392 9.93 -22.09 -0.86
N LEU A 393 9.45 -21.52 0.23
CA LEU A 393 10.07 -20.38 0.91
C LEU A 393 10.98 -20.82 2.06
N ALA A 394 10.54 -21.81 2.83
CA ALA A 394 11.22 -22.24 4.05
C ALA A 394 12.55 -22.94 3.78
N LEU A 395 12.59 -23.87 2.82
CA LEU A 395 13.80 -24.64 2.55
C LEU A 395 14.98 -23.76 2.09
N PRO A 396 14.81 -22.87 1.09
CA PRO A 396 15.89 -21.97 0.71
C PRO A 396 16.33 -21.03 1.84
N SER A 397 15.37 -20.55 2.64
CA SER A 397 15.65 -19.71 3.80
C SER A 397 16.44 -20.46 4.88
N ALA A 398 16.14 -21.75 5.11
CA ALA A 398 16.88 -22.61 6.02
C ALA A 398 18.35 -22.77 5.58
N ALA A 399 18.62 -22.93 4.27
CA ALA A 399 19.98 -22.98 3.74
C ALA A 399 20.77 -21.69 4.05
N GLY A 400 20.11 -20.53 3.92
CA GLY A 400 20.67 -19.25 4.31
C GLY A 400 21.06 -19.19 5.79
N LEU A 401 20.16 -19.63 6.67
CA LEU A 401 20.39 -19.69 8.12
C LEU A 401 21.51 -20.67 8.48
N MET A 402 21.52 -21.87 7.89
CA MET A 402 22.57 -22.88 8.07
C MET A 402 23.95 -22.30 7.72
N LYS A 403 24.06 -21.66 6.55
CA LYS A 403 25.31 -21.06 6.06
C LYS A 403 25.85 -20.03 7.05
N TRP A 404 25.03 -19.07 7.44
CA TRP A 404 25.47 -17.96 8.29
C TRP A 404 25.76 -18.40 9.71
N LEU A 405 24.89 -19.21 10.32
CA LEU A 405 25.12 -19.70 11.67
C LEU A 405 26.37 -20.57 11.75
N ARG A 406 26.57 -21.48 10.77
CA ARG A 406 27.79 -22.27 10.68
C ARG A 406 29.03 -21.39 10.60
N ARG A 407 29.01 -20.38 9.72
CA ARG A 407 30.12 -19.43 9.55
C ARG A 407 30.44 -18.73 10.87
N TYR A 408 29.44 -18.15 11.52
CA TYR A 408 29.63 -17.43 12.78
C TYR A 408 30.19 -18.34 13.87
N MET A 409 29.68 -19.58 13.98
CA MET A 409 30.21 -20.54 14.95
C MET A 409 31.67 -20.90 14.68
N ILE A 410 32.06 -21.12 13.43
CA ILE A 410 33.46 -21.41 13.08
C ILE A 410 34.35 -20.20 13.37
N ASP A 411 33.90 -18.98 13.09
CA ASP A 411 34.65 -17.76 13.40
C ASP A 411 34.84 -17.63 14.92
N GLN A 412 33.79 -17.86 15.71
CA GLN A 412 33.85 -17.83 17.17
C GLN A 412 34.73 -18.95 17.75
N MET A 413 34.80 -20.14 17.14
CA MET A 413 35.68 -21.22 17.57
C MET A 413 37.17 -20.83 17.55
N ASN A 414 37.55 -19.89 16.69
CA ASN A 414 38.94 -19.43 16.53
C ASN A 414 39.27 -18.20 17.39
N ALA A 415 38.30 -17.65 18.13
CA ALA A 415 38.48 -16.45 18.92
C ALA A 415 39.35 -16.68 20.18
N ASP A 416 40.05 -15.64 20.63
CA ASP A 416 41.00 -15.76 21.75
C ASP A 416 40.33 -16.11 23.08
N TYR A 417 39.08 -15.66 23.30
CA TYR A 417 38.33 -16.05 24.50
C TYR A 417 38.03 -17.56 24.53
N VAL A 418 37.96 -18.25 23.38
CA VAL A 418 37.80 -19.70 23.30
C VAL A 418 39.10 -20.40 23.66
N LYS A 419 40.24 -19.90 23.17
CA LYS A 419 41.57 -20.42 23.55
C LYS A 419 41.81 -20.27 25.05
N PHE A 420 41.43 -19.13 25.62
CA PHE A 420 41.49 -18.88 27.06
C PHE A 420 40.59 -19.85 27.84
N ALA A 421 39.32 -20.00 27.43
CA ALA A 421 38.40 -20.95 28.06
C ALA A 421 38.94 -22.39 28.03
N ARG A 422 39.56 -22.81 26.91
CA ARG A 422 40.20 -24.12 26.79
C ARG A 422 41.41 -24.27 27.72
N SER A 423 42.25 -23.24 27.84
CA SER A 423 43.39 -23.25 28.79
C SER A 423 42.94 -23.29 30.26
N GLY A 424 41.74 -22.77 30.54
CA GLY A 424 41.10 -22.84 31.86
C GLY A 424 40.43 -24.19 32.18
N GLY A 425 40.53 -25.19 31.29
CA GLY A 425 40.03 -26.55 31.54
C GLY A 425 38.54 -26.76 31.27
N LEU A 426 37.82 -25.81 30.66
CA LEU A 426 36.42 -26.00 30.29
C LEU A 426 36.29 -27.12 29.25
N SER A 427 35.25 -27.94 29.38
CA SER A 427 34.95 -28.97 28.38
C SER A 427 34.53 -28.35 27.06
N GLU A 428 34.79 -29.03 25.93
CA GLU A 428 34.35 -28.55 24.60
C GLU A 428 32.84 -28.29 24.57
N ARG A 429 32.03 -29.12 25.23
CA ARG A 429 30.57 -28.93 25.31
C ARG A 429 30.19 -27.62 26.01
N GLU A 430 30.88 -27.26 27.10
CA GLU A 430 30.66 -25.98 27.80
C GLU A 430 31.12 -24.80 26.94
N ILE A 431 32.30 -24.89 26.32
CA ILE A 431 32.82 -23.87 25.40
C ILE A 431 31.82 -23.61 24.27
N PHE A 432 31.30 -24.68 23.65
CA PHE A 432 30.33 -24.57 22.57
C PHE A 432 29.01 -23.94 22.99
N THR A 433 28.39 -24.44 24.05
CA THR A 433 27.03 -24.03 24.45
C THR A 433 27.01 -22.69 25.15
N ARG A 434 27.97 -22.42 26.04
CA ARG A 434 27.98 -21.21 26.88
C ARG A 434 28.71 -20.03 26.25
N HIS A 435 29.67 -20.28 25.36
CA HIS A 435 30.51 -19.23 24.78
C HIS A 435 30.31 -19.08 23.27
N ILE A 436 30.59 -20.12 22.47
CA ILE A 436 30.55 -20.03 21.00
C ILE A 436 29.13 -19.75 20.50
N LEU A 437 28.15 -20.58 20.83
CA LEU A 437 26.78 -20.44 20.33
C LEU A 437 26.16 -19.10 20.75
N LYS A 438 26.38 -18.71 22.01
CA LYS A 438 25.88 -17.44 22.57
C LYS A 438 26.36 -16.22 21.79
N ASN A 439 27.64 -16.18 21.39
CA ASN A 439 28.17 -15.08 20.60
C ASN A 439 27.81 -15.20 19.10
N SER A 440 27.69 -16.43 18.58
CA SER A 440 27.44 -16.68 17.15
C SER A 440 26.00 -16.40 16.71
N ILE A 441 25.03 -16.48 17.62
CA ILE A 441 23.62 -16.28 17.29
C ILE A 441 23.24 -14.79 17.20
N ILE A 442 24.05 -13.89 17.76
CA ILE A 442 23.75 -12.47 17.85
C ILE A 442 23.43 -11.83 16.48
N PRO A 443 24.23 -12.07 15.40
CA PRO A 443 23.89 -11.52 14.08
C PRO A 443 22.62 -12.13 13.48
N LEU A 444 22.29 -13.39 13.83
CA LEU A 444 21.04 -14.03 13.40
C LEU A 444 19.83 -13.38 14.08
N VAL A 445 19.95 -13.12 15.40
CA VAL A 445 18.91 -12.46 16.20
C VAL A 445 18.58 -11.07 15.63
N HIS A 446 19.59 -10.30 15.24
CA HIS A 446 19.39 -8.98 14.62
C HIS A 446 18.49 -9.04 13.37
N GLY A 447 18.59 -10.12 12.59
CA GLY A 447 17.80 -10.32 11.38
C GLY A 447 16.36 -10.81 11.59
N ILE A 448 16.00 -11.28 12.79
CA ILE A 448 14.66 -11.85 13.06
C ILE A 448 13.53 -10.87 12.71
N PRO A 449 13.55 -9.60 13.19
CA PRO A 449 12.48 -8.65 12.87
C PRO A 449 12.36 -8.41 11.35
N GLY A 450 13.48 -8.40 10.63
CA GLY A 450 13.48 -8.30 9.17
C GLY A 450 12.80 -9.46 8.46
N THR A 451 13.01 -10.69 8.93
CA THR A 451 12.31 -11.85 8.37
C THR A 451 10.80 -11.85 8.66
N ILE A 452 10.40 -11.36 9.84
CA ILE A 452 8.99 -11.28 10.24
C ILE A 452 8.25 -10.18 9.46
N LEU A 453 8.77 -8.95 9.45
CA LEU A 453 8.15 -7.84 8.71
C LEU A 453 8.26 -8.06 7.20
N GLY A 454 9.34 -8.68 6.73
CA GLY A 454 9.51 -9.08 5.33
C GLY A 454 8.42 -10.05 4.84
N ALA A 455 7.80 -10.83 5.72
CA ALA A 455 6.66 -11.68 5.35
C ALA A 455 5.46 -10.86 4.83
N MET A 456 5.32 -9.59 5.24
CA MET A 456 4.26 -8.70 4.76
C MET A 456 4.52 -8.16 3.35
N ILE A 457 5.78 -8.12 2.89
CA ILE A 457 6.15 -7.63 1.55
C ILE A 457 5.60 -8.57 0.47
N GLY A 458 5.54 -9.87 0.79
CA GLY A 458 5.11 -10.93 -0.11
C GLY A 458 6.25 -11.52 -0.95
N ALA A 459 5.99 -12.69 -1.52
CA ALA A 459 6.97 -13.47 -2.27
C ALA A 459 6.63 -13.53 -3.76
N ILE A 460 7.05 -12.53 -4.54
CA ILE A 460 6.69 -12.33 -5.96
C ILE A 460 6.63 -13.65 -6.76
N ILE A 461 7.73 -14.42 -6.76
CA ILE A 461 7.83 -15.62 -7.60
C ILE A 461 6.94 -16.75 -7.05
N THR A 462 7.02 -17.03 -5.75
CA THR A 462 6.24 -18.09 -5.11
C THR A 462 4.74 -17.82 -5.25
N GLU A 463 4.30 -16.60 -4.94
CA GLU A 463 2.89 -16.21 -5.04
C GLU A 463 2.40 -16.28 -6.48
N ARG A 464 3.22 -15.89 -7.46
CA ARG A 464 2.86 -16.00 -8.88
C ARG A 464 2.73 -17.44 -9.35
N VAL A 465 3.66 -18.32 -8.96
CA VAL A 465 3.66 -19.73 -9.43
C VAL A 465 2.54 -20.55 -8.78
N TYR A 466 2.22 -20.29 -7.52
CA TYR A 466 1.13 -20.94 -6.79
C TYR A 466 -0.19 -20.17 -6.84
N VAL A 467 -0.24 -19.04 -7.56
CA VAL A 467 -1.44 -18.19 -7.69
C VAL A 467 -1.98 -17.73 -6.32
N VAL A 468 -1.08 -17.50 -5.36
CA VAL A 468 -1.46 -16.94 -4.05
C VAL A 468 -1.91 -15.49 -4.27
N PRO A 469 -3.09 -15.08 -3.78
CA PRO A 469 -3.61 -13.72 -3.92
C PRO A 469 -2.93 -12.74 -2.94
N GLY A 470 -1.59 -12.77 -2.88
CA GLY A 470 -0.76 -11.99 -1.96
C GLY A 470 -0.34 -10.62 -2.48
N ALA A 471 0.45 -9.92 -1.67
CA ALA A 471 1.00 -8.60 -1.92
C ALA A 471 2.26 -8.60 -2.80
N GLY A 472 2.92 -9.74 -2.98
CA GLY A 472 4.21 -9.81 -3.66
C GLY A 472 4.17 -9.26 -5.09
N ASN A 473 3.13 -9.60 -5.85
CA ASN A 473 3.02 -9.16 -7.24
C ASN A 473 2.55 -7.69 -7.41
N LEU A 474 2.29 -6.95 -6.32
CA LEU A 474 1.74 -5.59 -6.42
C LEU A 474 2.70 -4.62 -7.11
N LEU A 475 3.96 -4.57 -6.67
CA LEU A 475 4.95 -3.66 -7.24
C LEU A 475 5.24 -4.00 -8.71
N THR A 476 5.43 -5.28 -9.03
CA THR A 476 5.67 -5.73 -10.41
C THR A 476 4.48 -5.48 -11.31
N LYS A 477 3.25 -5.67 -10.83
CA LYS A 477 2.04 -5.34 -11.59
C LYS A 477 1.94 -3.83 -11.82
N ALA A 478 2.21 -3.02 -10.81
CA ALA A 478 2.20 -1.56 -10.90
C ALA A 478 3.21 -1.04 -11.94
N ILE A 479 4.44 -1.56 -11.94
CA ILE A 479 5.47 -1.21 -12.94
C ILE A 479 5.01 -1.56 -14.36
N ASN A 480 4.53 -2.79 -14.57
CA ASN A 480 4.10 -3.24 -15.91
C ASN A 480 2.85 -2.50 -16.43
N MET A 481 2.01 -1.98 -15.54
CA MET A 481 0.79 -1.24 -15.88
C MET A 481 0.95 0.28 -15.78
N TYR A 482 2.19 0.78 -15.61
CA TYR A 482 2.50 2.22 -15.45
C TYR A 482 1.69 2.90 -14.35
N ASP A 483 1.45 2.18 -13.26
CA ASP A 483 0.74 2.69 -12.10
C ASP A 483 1.70 3.43 -11.16
N ASN A 484 2.01 4.66 -11.54
CA ASN A 484 2.99 5.48 -10.82
C ASN A 484 2.57 5.74 -9.35
N GLY A 485 1.27 5.92 -9.08
CA GLY A 485 0.76 6.05 -7.71
C GLY A 485 1.01 4.80 -6.87
N ALA A 486 0.77 3.61 -7.43
CA ALA A 486 1.05 2.35 -6.77
C ALA A 486 2.55 2.10 -6.55
N ILE A 487 3.40 2.44 -7.52
CA ILE A 487 4.86 2.27 -7.38
C ILE A 487 5.37 3.09 -6.18
N VAL A 488 4.98 4.37 -6.08
CA VAL A 488 5.41 5.25 -4.98
C VAL A 488 4.86 4.73 -3.64
N GLY A 489 3.57 4.41 -3.57
CA GLY A 489 2.93 3.92 -2.35
C GLY A 489 3.50 2.61 -1.81
N VAL A 490 3.72 1.63 -2.68
CA VAL A 490 4.32 0.34 -2.29
C VAL A 490 5.79 0.51 -1.90
N THR A 491 6.53 1.41 -2.56
CA THR A 491 7.92 1.72 -2.18
C THR A 491 7.99 2.33 -0.79
N LEU A 492 7.12 3.29 -0.47
CA LEU A 492 7.03 3.89 0.87
C LEU A 492 6.74 2.81 1.92
N PHE A 493 5.78 1.92 1.66
CA PHE A 493 5.46 0.81 2.56
C PHE A 493 6.68 -0.09 2.82
N TYR A 494 7.40 -0.51 1.77
CA TYR A 494 8.60 -1.35 1.91
C TYR A 494 9.74 -0.64 2.64
N ALA A 495 9.93 0.66 2.40
CA ALA A 495 10.93 1.47 3.09
C ALA A 495 10.65 1.57 4.60
N ILE A 496 9.40 1.81 4.98
CA ILE A 496 8.97 1.83 6.39
C ILE A 496 9.21 0.48 7.06
N LEU A 497 8.80 -0.62 6.43
CA LEU A 497 9.02 -1.97 6.97
C LEU A 497 10.51 -2.27 7.13
N SER A 498 11.35 -1.90 6.15
CA SER A 498 12.79 -2.15 6.19
C SER A 498 13.46 -1.42 7.34
N ILE A 499 13.12 -0.15 7.55
CA ILE A 499 13.73 0.67 8.60
C ILE A 499 13.24 0.22 9.98
N THR A 500 11.95 -0.05 10.10
CA THR A 500 11.38 -0.61 11.33
C THR A 500 12.05 -1.93 11.69
N SER A 501 12.27 -2.81 10.70
CA SER A 501 12.97 -4.09 10.88
C SER A 501 14.37 -3.91 11.44
N ILE A 502 15.15 -2.99 10.86
CA ILE A 502 16.54 -2.73 11.26
C ILE A 502 16.60 -2.15 12.68
N ILE A 503 15.70 -1.22 13.02
CA ILE A 503 15.63 -0.62 14.35
C ILE A 503 15.23 -1.66 15.39
N LEU A 504 14.22 -2.49 15.10
CA LEU A 504 13.83 -3.60 15.98
C LEU A 504 14.95 -4.62 16.12
N GLY A 505 15.73 -4.87 15.06
CA GLY A 505 16.91 -5.73 15.09
C GLY A 505 17.96 -5.23 16.05
N ASP A 506 18.28 -3.93 16.02
CA ASP A 506 19.20 -3.30 16.96
C ASP A 506 18.72 -3.45 18.41
N VAL A 507 17.43 -3.18 18.66
CA VAL A 507 16.82 -3.32 19.99
C VAL A 507 16.94 -4.76 20.47
N LEU A 508 16.52 -5.72 19.65
CA LEU A 508 16.55 -7.15 19.98
C LEU A 508 17.97 -7.64 20.25
N MET A 509 18.94 -7.20 19.46
CA MET A 509 20.36 -7.51 19.66
C MET A 509 20.86 -7.04 21.03
N SER A 510 20.50 -5.82 21.45
CA SER A 510 20.89 -5.28 22.78
C SER A 510 20.16 -5.94 23.95
N MET A 511 18.95 -6.46 23.74
CA MET A 511 18.23 -7.24 24.75
C MET A 511 18.87 -8.61 24.94
N VAL A 512 19.36 -9.24 23.86
CA VAL A 512 19.98 -10.57 23.90
C VAL A 512 21.43 -10.52 24.40
N ASP A 513 22.22 -9.51 24.03
CA ASP A 513 23.55 -9.29 24.58
C ASP A 513 23.68 -7.91 25.26
N PRO A 514 23.57 -7.84 26.59
CA PRO A 514 23.65 -6.58 27.33
C PRO A 514 25.03 -5.91 27.28
N ARG A 515 26.08 -6.60 26.78
CA ARG A 515 27.40 -6.01 26.53
C ARG A 515 27.37 -5.03 25.36
N ILE A 516 26.36 -5.13 24.49
CA ILE A 516 26.15 -4.22 23.36
C ILE A 516 25.48 -2.95 23.90
N SER A 517 26.31 -1.95 24.21
CA SER A 517 25.83 -0.63 24.64
C SER A 517 25.85 0.37 23.47
N PHE A 518 24.68 0.96 23.21
CA PHE A 518 24.52 2.05 22.24
C PHE A 518 24.74 3.45 22.84
N THR A 519 25.25 3.52 24.08
CA THR A 519 25.45 4.79 24.77
C THR A 519 26.93 5.14 24.67
N SER A 520 27.25 6.27 24.04
CA SER A 520 28.64 6.71 23.89
C SER A 520 29.26 7.02 25.25
N LYS A 521 30.08 6.10 25.77
CA LYS A 521 31.34 6.43 26.44
C LYS A 521 32.34 5.28 26.28
N ALA A 522 33.26 5.51 25.34
CA ALA A 522 34.68 5.16 25.28
C ALA A 522 35.12 3.75 25.72
N ARG A 523 35.68 3.01 24.76
CA ARG A 523 36.94 2.30 24.95
C ARG A 523 38.03 3.28 25.39
#